data_AF-A0A1F8BAZ9-F1
#
_entry.id   AF-A0A1F8BAZ9-F1
#
_cell.length_a   1.000
_cell.length_b   1.000
_cell.length_c   1.000
_cell.angle_alpha   90.00
_cell.angle_beta   90.00
_cell.angle_gamma   90.00
#
_symmetry.space_group_name_H-M   'P 1'
#
loop_
_entity.id
_entity.type
_entity.pdbx_description
1 polymer ?
#
loop_
_entity_poly.entity_id
_entity_poly.type
_entity_poly.pdbx_seq_one_letter_code
_entity_poly.pdbx_strand_id
1 'polypeptide(L)'
;MKIVSIAEIVKLAEKLKKDGKKWHFHLLTPDCVFNKEGSYALVLENSSDRQTLVNYSEAKQEEAGKILLELLHGIKTDESYKKTESATSLEISNMAKRAGELTERGIPWHHHALFPDCIFNKSGGYWVLMLEDPETKEVLESVTDYKPDADLQLIEPLFYKQKE
;
A
#
# COMPACT_ATOMS: atom_id res chain seq x y z
N MET A 1 10.85 6.50 13.18
CA MET A 1 9.39 6.72 13.22
C MET A 1 8.98 7.03 14.65
N LYS A 2 7.95 7.84 14.87
CA LYS A 2 7.44 8.14 16.22
C LYS A 2 6.20 7.30 16.50
N ILE A 3 6.20 6.56 17.62
CA ILE A 3 5.04 5.79 18.07
C ILE A 3 3.98 6.74 18.65
N VAL A 4 2.74 6.61 18.19
CA VAL A 4 1.59 7.45 18.57
C VAL A 4 0.30 6.64 18.57
N SER A 5 -0.79 7.24 19.06
CA SER A 5 -2.13 6.67 18.95
C SER A 5 -2.72 6.81 17.53
N ILE A 6 -3.70 5.97 17.21
CA ILE A 6 -4.48 6.07 15.96
C ILE A 6 -5.12 7.47 15.80
N ALA A 7 -5.67 8.02 16.89
CA ALA A 7 -6.29 9.34 16.87
C ALA A 7 -5.30 10.44 16.46
N GLU A 8 -4.04 10.35 16.88
CA GLU A 8 -2.99 11.28 16.47
C GLU A 8 -2.62 11.13 14.98
N ILE A 9 -2.62 9.89 14.46
CA ILE A 9 -2.38 9.62 13.03
C ILE A 9 -3.46 10.26 12.18
N VAL A 10 -4.74 9.98 12.49
CA VAL A 10 -5.89 10.54 11.75
C VAL A 10 -5.89 12.07 11.81
N LYS A 11 -5.70 12.64 13.00
CA LYS A 11 -5.64 14.09 13.18
C LYS A 11 -4.51 14.74 12.39
N LEU A 12 -3.36 14.07 12.27
CA LEU A 12 -2.28 14.56 11.42
C LEU A 12 -2.69 14.48 9.94
N ALA A 13 -3.25 13.37 9.48
CA ALA A 13 -3.70 13.20 8.09
C ALA A 13 -4.71 14.28 7.66
N GLU A 14 -5.69 14.59 8.51
CA GLU A 14 -6.67 15.67 8.29
C GLU A 14 -5.98 17.02 8.10
N LYS A 15 -5.00 17.32 8.96
CA LYS A 15 -4.21 18.55 8.86
C LYS A 15 -3.39 18.58 7.57
N LEU A 16 -2.72 17.48 7.21
CA LEU A 16 -1.91 17.40 5.99
C LEU A 16 -2.76 17.59 4.74
N LYS A 17 -3.96 16.98 4.69
CA LYS A 17 -4.94 17.21 3.64
C LYS A 17 -5.35 18.68 3.56
N LYS A 18 -5.72 19.29 4.68
CA LYS A 18 -6.12 20.70 4.76
C LYS A 18 -5.01 21.64 4.29
N ASP A 19 -3.77 21.33 4.66
CA ASP A 19 -2.59 22.13 4.32
C ASP A 19 -2.03 21.83 2.92
N GLY A 20 -2.66 20.91 2.16
CA GLY A 20 -2.21 20.51 0.82
C GLY A 20 -0.83 19.85 0.80
N LYS A 21 -0.42 19.22 1.92
CA LYS A 21 0.88 18.56 2.04
C LYS A 21 0.87 17.19 1.39
N LYS A 22 2.06 16.72 0.99
CA LYS A 22 2.27 15.36 0.48
C LYS A 22 2.39 14.40 1.65
N TRP A 23 1.57 13.36 1.60
CA TRP A 23 1.57 12.29 2.59
C TRP A 23 0.97 11.03 1.99
N HIS A 24 1.24 9.90 2.62
CA HIS A 24 0.59 8.62 2.35
C HIS A 24 0.65 7.75 3.62
N PHE A 25 0.11 6.54 3.55
CA PHE A 25 0.08 5.62 4.69
C PHE A 25 0.21 4.17 4.25
N HIS A 26 0.54 3.29 5.21
CA HIS A 26 0.61 1.85 5.02
C HIS A 26 -0.08 1.13 6.17
N LEU A 27 -0.82 0.07 5.84
CA LEU A 27 -1.30 -0.93 6.79
C LEU A 27 -0.46 -2.19 6.63
N LEU A 28 0.47 -2.41 7.55
CA LEU A 28 1.40 -3.54 7.50
C LEU A 28 0.86 -4.69 8.37
N THR A 29 0.79 -5.88 7.78
CA THR A 29 0.50 -7.12 8.51
C THR A 29 1.74 -7.58 9.29
N PRO A 30 1.59 -8.49 10.28
CA PRO A 30 2.74 -9.06 11.00
C PRO A 30 3.78 -9.72 10.09
N ASP A 31 3.34 -10.31 8.98
CA ASP A 31 4.21 -11.03 8.04
C ASP A 31 4.77 -10.16 6.90
N CYS A 32 4.43 -8.86 6.87
CA CYS A 32 4.89 -7.94 5.83
C CYS A 32 6.41 -7.70 5.93
N VAL A 33 7.11 -7.68 4.80
CA VAL A 33 8.57 -7.46 4.71
C VAL A 33 9.02 -6.12 5.32
N PHE A 34 8.15 -5.12 5.34
CA PHE A 34 8.41 -3.81 5.94
C PHE A 34 8.13 -3.77 7.44
N ASN A 35 7.40 -4.75 7.96
CA ASN A 35 7.06 -4.84 9.37
C ASN A 35 8.08 -5.70 10.11
N LYS A 36 8.77 -5.08 11.07
CA LYS A 36 9.72 -5.79 11.93
C LYS A 36 9.08 -6.24 13.24
N GLU A 37 7.85 -5.84 13.48
CA GLU A 37 7.09 -6.20 14.67
C GLU A 37 6.14 -7.36 14.35
N GLY A 38 5.97 -8.29 15.28
CA GLY A 38 5.01 -9.40 15.15
C GLY A 38 3.54 -8.99 15.31
N SER A 39 3.21 -7.71 15.14
CA SER A 39 1.88 -7.12 15.31
C SER A 39 1.52 -6.24 14.12
N TYR A 40 0.25 -5.88 13.93
CA TYR A 40 -0.14 -4.97 12.85
C TYR A 40 0.42 -3.57 13.07
N ALA A 41 0.85 -2.90 12.00
CA ALA A 41 1.34 -1.53 12.06
C ALA A 41 0.55 -0.61 11.10
N LEU A 42 0.04 0.51 11.60
CA LEU A 42 -0.42 1.63 10.78
C LEU A 42 0.68 2.69 10.74
N VAL A 43 1.25 2.92 9.56
CA VAL A 43 2.32 3.90 9.33
C VAL A 43 1.76 5.07 8.54
N LEU A 44 2.02 6.30 8.98
CA LEU A 44 1.70 7.51 8.22
C LEU A 44 2.98 8.30 7.95
N GLU A 45 3.19 8.62 6.67
CA GLU A 45 4.36 9.32 6.17
C GLU A 45 3.94 10.72 5.71
N ASN A 46 4.40 11.73 6.43
CA ASN A 46 4.36 13.13 5.99
C ASN A 46 5.64 13.43 5.22
N SER A 47 5.60 13.20 3.91
CA SER A 47 6.72 13.43 3.02
C SER A 47 7.15 14.91 2.96
N SER A 48 6.20 15.84 3.12
CA SER A 48 6.48 17.27 3.10
C SER A 48 7.39 17.72 4.25
N ASP A 49 7.18 17.21 5.47
CA ASP A 49 7.98 17.59 6.63
C ASP A 49 8.97 16.50 7.09
N ARG A 50 9.09 15.41 6.33
CA ARG A 50 9.92 14.23 6.66
C ARG A 50 9.61 13.66 8.05
N GLN A 51 8.32 13.55 8.37
CA GLN A 51 7.84 13.00 9.63
C GLN A 51 7.11 11.69 9.37
N THR A 52 7.48 10.64 10.11
CA THR A 52 6.78 9.34 10.06
C THR A 52 6.22 8.99 11.44
N LEU A 53 4.93 8.73 11.48
CA LEU A 53 4.20 8.24 12.64
C LEU A 53 3.87 6.76 12.47
N VAL A 54 3.82 6.01 13.57
CA VAL A 54 3.42 4.60 13.57
C VAL A 54 2.56 4.27 14.78
N ASN A 55 1.58 3.39 14.60
CA ASN A 55 0.84 2.75 15.67
C ASN A 55 0.91 1.23 15.49
N TYR A 56 1.21 0.51 16.57
CA TYR A 56 1.22 -0.95 16.60
C TYR A 56 -0.02 -1.48 17.32
N SER A 57 -0.55 -2.61 16.87
CA SER A 57 -1.79 -3.18 17.39
C SER A 57 -1.91 -4.68 17.13
N GLU A 58 -2.64 -5.38 17.99
CA GLU A 58 -2.92 -6.83 17.85
C GLU A 58 -3.89 -7.13 16.69
N ALA A 59 -4.63 -6.14 16.21
CA ALA A 59 -5.65 -6.30 15.18
C ALA A 59 -5.50 -5.27 14.06
N LYS A 60 -5.90 -5.65 12.85
CA LYS A 60 -5.89 -4.78 11.67
C LYS A 60 -6.73 -3.52 11.91
N GLN A 61 -6.16 -2.36 11.62
CA GLN A 61 -6.79 -1.05 11.84
C GLN A 61 -7.65 -0.63 10.63
N GLU A 62 -8.63 -1.45 10.27
CA GLU A 62 -9.42 -1.25 9.04
C GLU A 62 -10.19 0.06 9.01
N GLU A 63 -10.81 0.44 10.13
CA GLU A 63 -11.60 1.67 10.21
C GLU A 63 -10.72 2.91 10.00
N ALA A 64 -9.55 2.93 10.65
CA ALA A 64 -8.57 4.00 10.44
C ALA A 64 -8.06 4.00 8.98
N GLY A 65 -7.83 2.81 8.40
CA GLY A 65 -7.45 2.66 7.00
C GLY A 65 -8.46 3.28 6.03
N LYS A 66 -9.77 3.02 6.24
CA LYS A 66 -10.85 3.60 5.42
C LYS A 66 -10.86 5.12 5.51
N ILE A 67 -10.78 5.67 6.73
CA ILE A 67 -10.73 7.12 6.96
C ILE A 67 -9.51 7.73 6.22
N LEU A 68 -8.34 7.13 6.35
CA LEU A 68 -7.12 7.62 5.70
C LEU A 68 -7.20 7.54 4.17
N LEU A 69 -7.80 6.47 3.63
CA LEU A 69 -8.00 6.32 2.19
C LEU A 69 -8.91 7.42 1.62
N GLU A 70 -10.04 7.70 2.29
CA GLU A 70 -10.94 8.80 1.94
C GLU A 70 -10.26 10.16 2.05
N LEU A 71 -9.40 10.35 3.06
CA LEU A 71 -8.61 11.56 3.20
C LEU A 71 -7.62 11.73 2.05
N LEU A 72 -6.91 10.66 1.67
CA LEU A 72 -5.84 10.68 0.67
C LEU A 72 -6.37 10.88 -0.75
N HIS A 73 -7.40 10.16 -1.15
CA HIS A 73 -7.90 10.18 -2.53
C HIS A 73 -9.11 11.08 -2.73
N GLY A 74 -9.80 11.48 -1.65
CA GLY A 74 -11.05 12.25 -1.75
C GLY A 74 -12.22 11.47 -2.36
N ILE A 75 -12.05 10.15 -2.53
CA ILE A 75 -13.03 9.24 -3.13
C ILE A 75 -13.64 8.41 -2.00
N LYS A 76 -14.98 8.39 -1.91
CA LYS A 76 -15.70 7.31 -1.21
C LYS A 76 -15.55 6.07 -2.08
N THR A 77 -15.18 4.93 -1.51
CA THR A 77 -14.66 3.69 -2.12
C THR A 77 -15.48 3.00 -3.25
N ASP A 78 -16.24 3.73 -4.07
CA ASP A 78 -17.11 3.23 -5.15
C ASP A 78 -16.79 3.82 -6.54
N GLU A 79 -15.82 4.73 -6.69
CA GLU A 79 -15.51 5.30 -8.01
C GLU A 79 -14.51 4.44 -8.79
N SER A 80 -15.05 3.81 -9.84
CA SER A 80 -14.37 2.93 -10.80
C SER A 80 -13.06 3.49 -11.33
N TYR A 81 -11.98 2.73 -11.17
CA TYR A 81 -10.75 2.87 -11.94
C TYR A 81 -11.05 3.03 -13.44
N LYS A 82 -10.68 4.18 -14.02
CA LYS A 82 -10.73 4.33 -15.49
C LYS A 82 -9.66 3.46 -16.09
N LYS A 83 -10.06 2.52 -16.94
CA LYS A 83 -9.14 1.62 -17.65
C LYS A 83 -8.15 2.42 -18.48
N THR A 84 -6.89 2.43 -18.07
CA THR A 84 -5.80 3.08 -18.80
C THR A 84 -5.08 2.00 -19.59
N GLU A 85 -5.06 2.13 -20.92
CA GLU A 85 -4.31 1.22 -21.77
C GLU A 85 -2.82 1.56 -21.65
N SER A 86 -2.06 0.67 -21.00
CA SER A 86 -0.61 0.69 -20.91
C SER A 86 -0.07 -0.64 -21.43
N ALA A 87 1.08 -0.62 -22.09
CA ALA A 87 1.79 -1.85 -22.43
C ALA A 87 2.30 -2.48 -21.12
N THR A 88 1.64 -3.54 -20.67
CA THR A 88 1.99 -4.25 -19.44
C THR A 88 3.40 -4.81 -19.54
N SER A 89 4.27 -4.49 -18.57
CA SER A 89 5.62 -5.03 -18.54
C SER A 89 5.62 -6.54 -18.23
N LEU A 90 6.76 -7.19 -18.45
CA LEU A 90 6.91 -8.61 -18.12
C LEU A 90 6.82 -8.84 -16.60
N GLU A 91 7.37 -7.92 -15.80
CA GLU A 91 7.33 -7.94 -14.34
C GLU A 91 5.89 -7.88 -13.83
N ILE A 92 5.09 -6.95 -14.34
CA ILE A 92 3.67 -6.82 -13.97
C ILE A 92 2.88 -8.04 -14.43
N SER A 93 3.15 -8.57 -15.62
CA SER A 93 2.49 -9.79 -16.11
C SER A 93 2.79 -10.99 -15.21
N ASN A 94 4.04 -11.14 -14.78
CA ASN A 94 4.45 -12.20 -13.86
C ASN A 94 3.81 -12.02 -12.47
N MET A 95 3.76 -10.78 -11.98
CA MET A 95 3.12 -10.45 -10.71
C MET A 95 1.62 -10.77 -10.74
N ALA A 96 0.90 -10.37 -11.79
CA ALA A 96 -0.53 -10.64 -11.95
C ALA A 96 -0.81 -12.14 -12.07
N LYS A 97 0.04 -12.87 -12.81
CA LYS A 97 -0.04 -14.33 -12.89
C LYS A 97 0.12 -14.95 -11.50
N ARG A 98 1.15 -14.56 -10.75
CA ARG A 98 1.42 -15.11 -9.42
C ARG A 98 0.33 -14.77 -8.40
N ALA A 99 -0.16 -13.54 -8.41
CA ALA A 99 -1.32 -13.11 -7.63
C ALA A 99 -2.56 -13.97 -7.93
N GLY A 100 -2.80 -14.27 -9.21
CA GLY A 100 -3.90 -15.13 -9.65
C GLY A 100 -3.79 -16.55 -9.07
N GLU A 101 -2.61 -17.17 -9.20
CA GLU A 101 -2.34 -18.51 -8.65
C GLU A 101 -2.55 -18.58 -7.13
N LEU A 102 -2.04 -17.59 -6.39
CA LEU A 102 -2.20 -17.52 -4.93
C LEU A 102 -3.68 -17.35 -4.54
N THR A 103 -4.39 -16.47 -5.24
CA THR A 103 -5.82 -16.20 -5.01
C THR A 103 -6.69 -17.43 -5.29
N GLU A 104 -6.48 -18.12 -6.41
CA GLU A 104 -7.23 -19.33 -6.78
C GLU A 104 -7.05 -20.46 -5.75
N ARG A 105 -5.85 -20.53 -5.15
CA ARG A 105 -5.50 -21.51 -4.12
C ARG A 105 -5.92 -21.09 -2.71
N GLY A 106 -6.48 -19.90 -2.52
CA GLY A 106 -6.87 -19.38 -1.21
C GLY A 106 -5.69 -19.09 -0.30
N ILE A 107 -4.52 -18.76 -0.87
CA ILE A 107 -3.33 -18.41 -0.10
C ILE A 107 -3.31 -16.88 0.06
N PRO A 108 -3.31 -16.35 1.29
CA PRO A 108 -3.35 -14.91 1.53
C PRO A 108 -2.02 -14.26 1.12
N TRP A 109 -2.10 -13.23 0.28
CA TRP A 109 -0.96 -12.45 -0.18
C TRP A 109 -1.30 -10.97 -0.12
N HIS A 110 -0.27 -10.12 -0.11
CA HIS A 110 -0.46 -8.66 -0.13
C HIS A 110 0.55 -8.00 -1.05
N HIS A 111 0.26 -6.74 -1.37
CA HIS A 111 1.03 -5.93 -2.30
C HIS A 111 1.18 -4.50 -1.77
N HIS A 112 2.18 -3.79 -2.31
CA HIS A 112 2.45 -2.40 -1.98
C HIS A 112 2.67 -1.59 -3.26
N ALA A 113 1.99 -0.45 -3.39
CA ALA A 113 2.36 0.60 -4.33
C ALA A 113 3.13 1.68 -3.57
N LEU A 114 4.46 1.63 -3.62
CA LEU A 114 5.32 2.57 -2.93
C LEU A 114 5.46 3.87 -3.73
N PHE A 115 5.19 4.98 -3.06
CA PHE A 115 5.38 6.31 -3.61
C PHE A 115 6.88 6.62 -3.78
N PRO A 116 7.25 7.50 -4.73
CA PRO A 116 8.63 7.96 -4.94
C PRO A 116 9.36 8.48 -3.69
N ASP A 117 8.60 9.03 -2.74
CA ASP A 117 9.06 9.64 -1.50
C ASP A 117 8.80 8.77 -0.25
N CYS A 118 8.33 7.53 -0.44
CA CYS A 118 8.11 6.57 0.63
C CYS A 118 9.42 6.13 1.28
N ILE A 119 9.46 6.04 2.62
CA ILE A 119 10.65 5.60 3.36
C ILE A 119 11.00 4.13 3.13
N PHE A 120 10.02 3.32 2.72
CA PHE A 120 10.22 1.91 2.38
C PHE A 120 10.74 1.73 0.95
N ASN A 121 10.66 2.78 0.13
CA ASN A 121 11.09 2.74 -1.26
C ASN A 121 12.60 2.97 -1.38
N LYS A 122 13.31 1.95 -1.88
CA LYS A 122 14.76 2.00 -2.09
C LYS A 122 15.16 2.49 -3.49
N SER A 123 14.21 2.57 -4.42
CA SER A 123 14.47 2.89 -5.82
C SER A 123 14.62 4.40 -6.09
N GLY A 124 14.37 5.26 -5.09
CA GLY A 124 14.74 6.67 -5.10
C GLY A 124 14.08 7.51 -6.20
N GLY A 125 12.88 8.04 -5.95
CA GLY A 125 12.19 8.92 -6.89
C GLY A 125 11.32 8.22 -7.94
N TYR A 126 11.33 6.89 -7.95
CA TYR A 126 10.49 6.05 -8.80
C TYR A 126 9.35 5.42 -8.01
N TRP A 127 8.24 5.11 -8.66
CA TRP A 127 7.20 4.25 -8.09
C TRP A 127 7.68 2.80 -8.07
N VAL A 128 7.29 2.05 -7.05
CA VAL A 128 7.56 0.61 -6.96
C VAL A 128 6.26 -0.12 -6.64
N LEU A 129 5.85 -1.02 -7.53
CA LEU A 129 4.81 -2.00 -7.21
C LEU A 129 5.48 -3.28 -6.72
N MET A 130 5.02 -3.80 -5.59
CA MET A 130 5.60 -4.97 -4.93
C MET A 130 4.52 -5.98 -4.60
N LEU A 131 4.79 -7.26 -4.81
CA LEU A 131 3.98 -8.38 -4.33
C LEU A 131 4.85 -9.26 -3.43
N GLU A 132 4.36 -9.52 -2.22
CA GLU A 132 5.01 -10.41 -1.28
C GLU A 132 4.45 -11.82 -1.41
N ASP A 133 5.29 -12.77 -1.80
CA ASP A 133 4.90 -14.17 -1.96
C ASP A 133 5.07 -14.91 -0.63
N PRO A 134 3.96 -15.31 0.02
CA PRO A 134 4.01 -15.95 1.33
C PRO A 134 4.64 -17.35 1.29
N GLU A 135 4.65 -18.03 0.13
CA GLU A 135 5.15 -19.40 -0.02
C GLU A 135 6.65 -19.41 -0.26
N THR A 136 7.13 -18.58 -1.19
CA THR A 136 8.56 -18.54 -1.56
C THR A 136 9.37 -17.61 -0.66
N LYS A 137 8.70 -16.68 0.04
CA LYS A 137 9.30 -15.56 0.77
C LYS A 137 10.06 -14.59 -0.13
N GLU A 138 9.84 -14.67 -1.45
CA GLU A 138 10.37 -13.73 -2.42
C GLU A 138 9.43 -12.54 -2.58
N VAL A 139 10.00 -11.43 -3.06
CA VAL A 139 9.24 -10.22 -3.39
C VAL A 139 9.40 -9.97 -4.88
N LEU A 140 8.27 -9.92 -5.58
CA LEU A 140 8.24 -9.48 -6.97
C LEU A 140 8.13 -7.96 -6.98
N GLU A 141 9.00 -7.28 -7.72
CA GLU A 141 9.03 -5.82 -7.79
C GLU A 141 8.94 -5.35 -9.25
N SER A 142 8.27 -4.21 -9.47
CA SER A 142 8.31 -3.45 -10.71
C SER A 142 8.56 -1.98 -10.38
N VAL A 143 9.52 -1.36 -11.07
CA VAL A 143 9.94 0.03 -10.84
C VAL A 143 9.60 0.89 -12.05
N THR A 144 8.86 1.98 -11.84
CA THR A 144 8.37 2.86 -12.91
C THR A 144 8.55 4.33 -12.56
N ASP A 145 8.72 5.20 -13.56
CA ASP A 145 8.75 6.66 -13.36
C ASP A 145 7.36 7.30 -13.38
N TYR A 146 6.33 6.52 -13.71
CA TYR A 146 4.92 6.91 -13.67
C TYR A 146 4.17 6.17 -12.55
N LYS A 147 3.06 6.78 -12.10
CA LYS A 147 2.16 6.16 -11.11
C LYS A 147 1.51 4.90 -11.72
N PRO A 148 1.64 3.71 -11.10
CA PRO A 148 1.28 2.43 -11.71
C PRO A 148 -0.22 2.13 -11.68
N ASP A 149 -1.07 3.12 -12.01
CA ASP A 149 -2.53 2.99 -11.95
C ASP A 149 -3.06 1.90 -12.91
N ALA A 150 -2.46 1.77 -14.10
CA ALA A 150 -2.82 0.73 -15.06
C ALA A 150 -2.43 -0.67 -14.57
N ASP A 151 -1.27 -0.78 -13.93
CA ASP A 151 -0.73 -2.05 -13.43
C ASP A 151 -1.51 -2.54 -12.20
N LEU A 152 -1.89 -1.61 -11.31
CA LEU A 152 -2.75 -1.89 -10.17
C LEU A 152 -4.11 -2.46 -10.57
N GLN A 153 -4.66 -2.05 -11.73
CA GLN A 153 -5.92 -2.63 -12.24
C GLN A 153 -5.81 -4.11 -12.59
N LEU A 154 -4.60 -4.67 -12.74
CA LEU A 154 -4.38 -6.09 -12.96
C LEU A 154 -4.24 -6.87 -11.65
N ILE A 155 -3.75 -6.21 -10.58
CA ILE A 155 -3.41 -6.84 -9.30
C ILE A 155 -4.55 -6.69 -8.27
N GLU A 156 -5.06 -5.48 -8.09
CA GLU A 156 -6.04 -5.18 -7.04
C GLU A 156 -7.34 -5.99 -7.13
N PRO A 157 -7.93 -6.24 -8.32
CA PRO A 157 -9.12 -7.08 -8.39
C PRO A 157 -8.88 -8.53 -7.93
N LEU A 158 -7.65 -9.03 -8.01
CA LEU A 158 -7.27 -10.33 -7.47
C LEU A 158 -7.13 -10.24 -5.95
N PHE A 159 -6.50 -9.17 -5.45
CA PHE A 159 -6.34 -8.93 -4.02
C PHE A 159 -7.69 -8.85 -3.30
N TYR A 160 -8.66 -8.10 -3.84
CA TYR A 160 -10.00 -7.96 -3.25
C TYR A 160 -10.91 -9.19 -3.45
N LYS A 161 -10.50 -10.16 -4.28
CA LYS A 161 -11.19 -11.46 -4.42
C LYS A 161 -10.74 -12.49 -3.38
N GLN A 162 -9.64 -12.23 -2.66
CA GLN A 162 -9.17 -13.11 -1.61
C GLN A 162 -10.27 -13.30 -0.57
N LYS A 163 -10.50 -14.54 -0.17
CA LYS A 163 -11.45 -14.87 0.90
C LYS A 163 -10.71 -14.73 2.23
N GLU A 164 -11.26 -13.91 3.13
CA GLU A 164 -10.82 -13.86 4.53
C GLU A 164 -11.22 -15.13 5.29
#